data_AF-A0A256Z625-F1
#
_entry.id   AF-A0A256Z625-F1
#
_cell.length_a   1.000
_cell.length_b   1.000
_cell.length_c   1.000
_cell.angle_alpha   90.00
_cell.angle_beta   90.00
_cell.angle_gamma   90.00
#
_symmetry.space_group_name_H-M   'P 1'
#
loop_
_entity.id
_entity.type
_entity.pdbx_description
1 polymer ?
#
loop_
_entity_poly.entity_id
_entity_poly.type
_entity_poly.pdbx_seq_one_letter_code
_entity_poly.pdbx_strand_id
1 'polypeptide(L)' 'MVFVAEENSPLEAKQLIEWIDVAIKKGYEPVLAVVDAHGDVTYYSMLLLRPEDLKVKESEGRA' A
#
# COMPACT_ATOMS: atom_id res chain seq x y z
N MET A 1 -5.12 -5.51 -8.09
CA MET A 1 -6.40 -4.82 -7.84
C MET A 1 -6.09 -3.37 -7.53
N VAL A 2 -6.82 -2.42 -8.12
CA VAL A 2 -6.52 -0.98 -7.97
C VAL A 2 -7.57 -0.31 -7.09
N PHE A 3 -7.12 0.47 -6.11
CA PHE A 3 -7.95 1.40 -5.35
C PHE A 3 -7.68 2.81 -5.83
N VAL A 4 -8.71 3.58 -6.16
CA VAL A 4 -8.55 4.96 -6.65
C VAL A 4 -8.97 5.93 -5.56
N ALA A 5 -8.12 6.90 -5.26
CA ALA A 5 -8.38 7.97 -4.31
C ALA A 5 -8.05 9.33 -4.93
N GLU A 6 -8.79 10.38 -4.55
CA GLU A 6 -8.48 11.76 -4.91
C GLU A 6 -7.55 12.38 -3.84
N GLU A 7 -6.57 13.19 -4.25
CA GLU A 7 -5.58 13.81 -3.35
C GLU A 7 -6.21 14.53 -2.15
N ASN A 8 -7.36 15.19 -2.36
CA ASN A 8 -8.03 16.01 -1.36
C ASN A 8 -9.22 15.31 -0.67
N SER A 9 -9.42 14.01 -0.92
CA SER A 9 -10.48 13.24 -0.28
C SER A 9 -9.92 12.46 0.92
N PRO A 10 -10.39 12.73 2.14
CA PRO A 10 -10.02 11.94 3.31
C PRO A 10 -10.37 10.46 3.11
N LEU A 11 -9.50 9.58 3.61
CA LEU A 11 -9.70 8.15 3.56
C LEU A 11 -9.60 7.53 4.94
N GLU A 12 -10.53 6.64 5.28
CA GLU A 12 -10.47 5.91 6.53
C GLU A 12 -9.43 4.79 6.44
N ALA A 13 -8.48 4.76 7.37
CA ALA A 13 -7.45 3.73 7.42
C ALA A 13 -8.04 2.30 7.47
N LYS A 14 -9.18 2.14 8.16
CA LYS A 14 -9.89 0.85 8.25
C LYS A 14 -10.32 0.34 6.87
N GLN A 15 -10.93 1.20 6.04
CA GLN A 15 -11.37 0.83 4.70
C GLN A 15 -10.19 0.41 3.81
N LEU A 16 -9.06 1.12 3.93
CA LEU A 16 -7.85 0.78 3.17
C LEU A 16 -7.30 -0.59 3.57
N ILE A 17 -7.23 -0.87 4.88
CA ILE A 17 -6.75 -2.17 5.39
C ILE A 17 -7.66 -3.32 4.94
N GLU A 18 -8.99 -3.16 5.08
CA GLU A 18 -9.96 -4.16 4.64
C GLU A 18 -9.85 -4.44 3.13
N TRP A 19 -9.69 -3.40 2.33
CA TRP A 19 -9.50 -3.53 0.89
C TRP A 19 -8.19 -4.26 0.53
N ILE A 20 -7.07 -3.91 1.17
CA ILE A 20 -5.77 -4.57 0.97
C ILE A 20 -5.89 -6.08 1.29
N ASP A 21 -6.50 -6.42 2.42
CA ASP A 21 -6.69 -7.81 2.84
C ASP A 21 -7.53 -8.60 1.82
N VAL A 22 -8.60 -8.01 1.29
CA VAL A 22 -9.41 -8.61 0.21
C VAL A 22 -8.58 -8.80 -1.08
N ALA A 23 -7.73 -7.85 -1.44
CA ALA A 23 -6.89 -7.94 -2.63
C ALA A 23 -5.93 -9.13 -2.54
N ILE A 24 -5.21 -9.21 -1.42
CA ILE A 24 -4.21 -10.23 -1.14
C ILE A 24 -4.87 -11.61 -1.08
N LYS A 25 -6.00 -11.75 -0.38
CA LYS A 25 -6.76 -13.01 -0.28
C LYS A 25 -7.22 -13.55 -1.63
N LYS A 26 -7.46 -12.66 -2.60
CA LYS A 26 -7.82 -13.02 -3.98
C LYS A 26 -6.60 -13.29 -4.87
N GLY A 27 -5.39 -13.19 -4.35
CA GLY A 27 -4.14 -13.36 -5.10
C GLY A 27 -3.78 -12.17 -5.99
N TYR A 28 -4.37 -11.00 -5.74
CA TYR A 28 -4.05 -9.77 -6.48
C TYR A 28 -3.00 -8.94 -5.73
N GLU A 29 -2.11 -8.30 -6.47
CA GLU A 29 -1.28 -7.22 -5.94
C GLU A 29 -2.15 -5.96 -5.70
N PRO A 30 -2.22 -5.43 -4.47
CA PRO A 30 -2.92 -4.19 -4.19
C PRO A 30 -2.11 -2.97 -4.63
N VAL A 31 -2.71 -2.12 -5.47
CA VAL A 31 -2.12 -0.87 -5.94
C VAL A 31 -3.04 0.28 -5.57
N LEU A 32 -2.51 1.29 -4.89
CA LEU A 32 -3.21 2.56 -4.64
C LEU A 32 -2.87 3.53 -5.76
N ALA A 33 -3.90 4.05 -6.42
CA ALA A 33 -3.80 5.11 -7.41
C ALA A 33 -4.35 6.41 -6.81
N VAL A 34 -3.50 7.44 -6.69
CA VAL A 34 -3.90 8.76 -6.23
C VAL A 34 -3.98 9.69 -7.44
N VAL A 35 -5.14 10.32 -7.62
CA VAL A 35 -5.41 11.27 -8.70
C VAL A 35 -5.36 12.69 -8.11
N ASP A 36 -4.57 13.55 -8.73
CA ASP A 36 -4.51 14.96 -8.34
C ASP A 36 -5.61 15.80 -9.02
N ALA A 37 -5.66 17.10 -8.70
CA ALA A 37 -6.63 18.03 -9.29
C ALA A 37 -6.39 18.34 -10.79
N HIS A 38 -5.24 17.98 -11.33
CA HIS A 38 -4.85 18.23 -12.72
C HIS A 38 -5.03 17.00 -13.62
N GLY A 39 -5.37 15.85 -13.02
CA GLY A 39 -5.59 14.58 -13.72
C GLY A 39 -4.33 13.70 -13.80
N ASP A 40 -3.25 14.08 -13.12
CA ASP A 40 -2.07 13.24 -13.00
C ASP A 40 -2.33 12.13 -11.96
N VAL A 41 -1.83 10.94 -12.26
CA VAL A 41 -2.06 9.74 -11.45
C VAL A 41 -0.73 9.18 -10.95
N THR A 42 -0.62 9.03 -9.63
CA THR A 42 0.54 8.39 -8.99
C THR A 42 0.14 7.02 -8.41
N TYR A 43 0.97 6.00 -8.65
CA TYR A 43 0.72 4.63 -8.21
C TYR A 43 1.66 4.21 -7.08
N TYR A 44 1.10 3.56 -6.06
CA TYR A 44 1.83 3.00 -4.92
C TYR A 44 1.52 1.51 -4.80
N SER A 45 2.57 0.67 -4.71
CA SER A 45 2.41 -0.72 -4.32
C SER A 45 2.22 -0.80 -2.80
N MET A 46 1.22 -1.55 -2.36
CA MET A 46 0.84 -1.62 -0.95
C MET A 46 1.24 -2.98 -0.37
N LEU A 47 1.80 -2.96 0.85
CA LEU A 47 2.20 -4.16 1.58
C LEU A 47 1.49 -4.21 2.92
N LEU A 48 0.98 -5.38 3.28
CA LEU A 48 0.53 -5.67 4.64
C LEU A 48 1.65 -6.40 5.37
N LEU A 49 2.29 -5.70 6.31
CA LEU A 49 3.38 -6.24 7.11
C LEU A 49 2.93 -6.42 8.55
N ARG A 50 3.25 -7.57 9.14
CA ARG A 50 3.18 -7.78 10.58
C ARG A 50 4.55 -7.50 11.18
N PRO A 51 4.63 -7.17 12.48
CA PRO A 51 5.90 -7.01 13.17
C PRO A 51 6.85 -8.20 12.98
N GLU A 52 6.32 -9.44 12.92
CA GLU A 52 7.13 -10.64 12.69
C GLU A 52 7.84 -10.66 11.31
N ASP A 53 7.28 -9.95 10.32
CA ASP A 53 7.82 -9.88 8.97
C ASP A 53 9.01 -8.89 8.89
N LEU A 54 9.13 -7.98 9.86
CA LEU A 54 10.20 -6.99 9.97
C LEU A 54 11.44 -7.57 10.68
N LYS A 55 12.07 -8.59 10.09
CA LYS A 55 13.39 -9.03 10.55
C LYS A 55 14.45 -8.06 10.02
N VAL A 56 15.06 -7.30 10.92
CA VAL A 56 16.22 -6.46 10.60
C VAL A 56 17.35 -7.40 10.18
N LYS A 57 17.74 -7.37 8.90
CA LYS A 57 19.04 -7.89 8.50
C LYS A 57 20.08 -7.00 9.16
N GLU A 58 20.77 -7.51 10.17
CA GLU A 58 22.02 -6.89 10.61
C GLU A 58 22.91 -6.81 9.38
N SER A 59 23.29 -5.58 9.01
CA SER A 59 24.27 -5.37 7.96
C SER A 59 25.57 -5.96 8.46
N GLU A 60 26.07 -6.99 7.80
CA GLU A 60 27.42 -7.51 8.05
C GLU A 60 28.39 -6.34 7.89
N GLY A 61 28.96 -5.92 9.02
CA GLY A 61 29.98 -4.88 9.06
C GLY A 61 31.11 -5.26 8.12
N ARG A 62 31.34 -4.45 7.10
CA ARG A 62 32.58 -4.49 6.34
C ARG A 62 33.66 -3.83 7.21
N ALA A 63 34.50 -4.67 7.79
CA ALA A 63 35.79 -4.31 8.36
C ALA A 63 36.75 -3.83 7.27
#